data_AF-A0A933CZK0-F1
#
_entry.id   AF-A0A933CZK0-F1
#
_cell.length_a   1.000
_cell.length_b   1.000
_cell.length_c   1.000
_cell.angle_alpha   90.00
_cell.angle_beta   90.00
_cell.angle_gamma   90.00
#
_symmetry.space_group_name_H-M   'P 1'
#
loop_
_entity.id
_entity.type
_entity.pdbx_description
1 polymer ?
#
loop_
_entity_poly.entity_id
_entity_poly.type
_entity_poly.pdbx_seq_one_letter_code
_entity_poly.pdbx_strand_id
1 'polypeptide(L)'
;MKTAKVLAKFVSMLALLVLCAVFGWAGEPQPKEEKLRVATRLVPPFVFEEKGRLAGFSVDLWGRVTGNGRKRFPRGAQEVPIMSPDPRIGLIIPSSNRLTEPQFHRYAPPGVGVHVARIRMTGQWHRPLRDLRQSIAETAGALSDTRPGLIVFHCTASSMEEGLKGESDVLETIEKSSGCPAITTAQAIAQALSHAGVRKLVLISPYIKETNQHEVRYLREAGFEVIHELGLGLRGGDEYITVTPERWKEVVIKNARDKADGYLLSCTNTTMIEAIEDLEERLGKPVITSNQATLWLSLHRIGRSQPIKGLGRLFQQTG
;
A
#
# COMPACT_ATOMS: atom_id res chain seq x y z
N MET A 1 67.26 -59.68 12.49
CA MET A 1 67.40 -58.23 12.17
C MET A 1 66.24 -57.60 11.38
N LYS A 2 65.04 -58.23 11.31
CA LYS A 2 63.85 -57.64 10.64
C LYS A 2 62.74 -57.17 11.61
N THR A 3 62.88 -57.36 12.92
CA THR A 3 61.84 -57.06 13.92
C THR A 3 62.07 -55.76 14.71
N ALA A 4 63.31 -55.25 14.83
CA ALA A 4 63.58 -53.97 15.48
C ALA A 4 63.23 -52.73 14.60
N LYS A 5 63.22 -52.87 13.27
CA LYS A 5 62.84 -51.79 12.33
C LYS A 5 61.31 -51.57 12.23
N VAL A 6 60.51 -52.52 12.67
CA VAL A 6 59.03 -52.43 12.60
C VAL A 6 58.48 -51.67 13.81
N LEU A 7 59.06 -51.86 15.01
CA LEU A 7 58.64 -51.14 16.22
C LEU A 7 59.05 -49.66 16.19
N ALA A 8 60.24 -49.34 15.67
CA ALA A 8 60.70 -47.95 15.51
C ALA A 8 59.84 -47.15 14.50
N LYS A 9 59.32 -47.80 13.46
CA LYS A 9 58.40 -47.16 12.50
C LYS A 9 57.02 -46.89 13.10
N PHE A 10 56.52 -47.76 13.99
CA PHE A 10 55.22 -47.55 14.64
C PHE A 10 55.24 -46.42 15.67
N VAL A 11 56.31 -46.32 16.48
CA VAL A 11 56.46 -45.23 17.46
C VAL A 11 56.65 -43.87 16.77
N SER A 12 57.39 -43.82 15.65
CA SER A 12 57.57 -42.59 14.87
C SER A 12 56.29 -42.14 14.15
N MET A 13 55.42 -43.08 13.73
CA MET A 13 54.16 -42.75 13.06
C MET A 13 53.10 -42.25 14.04
N LEU A 14 53.07 -42.78 15.28
CA LEU A 14 52.17 -42.31 16.32
C LEU A 14 52.59 -40.94 16.89
N ALA A 15 53.89 -40.67 16.99
CA ALA A 15 54.39 -39.34 17.38
C ALA A 15 54.08 -38.25 16.34
N LEU A 16 54.09 -38.59 15.04
CA LEU A 16 53.75 -37.66 13.95
C LEU A 16 52.24 -37.35 13.91
N LEU A 17 51.39 -38.35 14.23
CA LEU A 17 49.93 -38.17 14.31
C LEU A 17 49.51 -37.32 15.52
N VAL A 18 50.23 -37.39 16.64
CA VAL A 18 49.97 -36.52 17.80
C VAL A 18 50.48 -35.09 17.57
N LEU A 19 51.60 -34.88 16.87
CA LEU A 19 52.06 -33.53 16.53
C LEU A 19 51.14 -32.82 15.51
N CYS A 20 50.57 -33.53 14.54
CA CYS A 20 49.59 -32.96 13.61
C CYS A 20 48.22 -32.67 14.27
N ALA A 21 47.90 -33.29 15.40
CA ALA A 21 46.67 -33.02 16.16
C ALA A 21 46.82 -31.84 17.14
N VAL A 22 48.04 -31.53 17.60
CA VAL A 22 48.31 -30.42 18.55
C VAL A 22 48.79 -29.15 17.84
N PHE A 23 49.52 -29.27 16.72
CA PHE A 23 49.89 -28.15 15.86
C PHE A 23 49.13 -28.26 14.55
N GLY A 24 47.91 -27.68 14.55
CA GLY A 24 47.04 -27.61 13.39
C GLY A 24 47.82 -27.21 12.14
N TRP A 25 47.68 -28.05 11.12
CA TRP A 25 48.20 -27.79 9.79
C TRP A 25 47.69 -26.41 9.35
N ALA A 26 48.63 -25.48 9.17
CA ALA A 26 48.36 -24.14 8.70
C ALA A 26 47.68 -24.23 7.34
N GLY A 27 46.36 -24.13 7.34
CA GLY A 27 45.57 -23.98 6.13
C GLY A 27 46.11 -22.79 5.34
N GLU A 28 46.18 -22.96 4.03
CA GLU A 28 46.45 -21.89 3.07
C GLU A 28 45.73 -20.60 3.49
N PRO A 29 46.35 -19.42 3.30
CA PRO A 29 45.67 -18.17 3.59
C PRO A 29 44.37 -18.14 2.77
N GLN A 30 43.24 -18.28 3.48
CA GLN A 30 41.90 -18.03 2.95
C GLN A 30 41.98 -16.71 2.17
N PRO A 31 41.51 -16.66 0.90
CA PRO A 31 41.44 -15.39 0.20
C PRO A 31 40.65 -14.44 1.10
N LYS A 32 41.27 -13.30 1.45
CA LYS A 32 40.59 -12.23 2.20
C LYS A 32 39.23 -12.03 1.52
N GLU A 33 38.15 -12.29 2.25
CA GLU A 33 36.82 -11.87 1.83
C GLU A 33 36.88 -10.34 1.67
N GLU A 34 37.10 -9.89 0.43
CA GLU A 34 36.75 -8.55 0.05
C GLU A 34 35.24 -8.46 0.24
N LYS A 35 34.82 -7.81 1.32
CA LYS A 35 33.45 -7.34 1.50
C LYS A 35 33.14 -6.44 0.31
N LEU A 36 32.58 -7.03 -0.74
CA LEU A 36 31.92 -6.32 -1.82
C LEU A 36 30.81 -5.50 -1.18
N ARG A 37 31.08 -4.19 -1.02
CA ARG A 37 30.05 -3.21 -0.72
C ARG A 37 29.17 -3.11 -1.96
N VAL A 38 28.11 -3.91 -2.01
CA VAL A 38 27.08 -3.79 -3.04
C VAL A 38 26.37 -2.46 -2.78
N ALA A 39 26.60 -1.48 -3.65
CA ALA A 39 25.77 -0.29 -3.68
C ALA A 39 24.33 -0.74 -3.99
N THR A 40 23.42 -0.57 -3.03
CA THR A 40 21.98 -0.88 -3.15
C THR A 40 21.27 0.11 -4.06
N ARG A 41 21.78 0.30 -5.28
CA ARG A 41 21.02 0.92 -6.36
C ARG A 41 20.48 -0.21 -7.22
N LEU A 42 19.16 -0.34 -7.30
CA LEU A 42 18.51 -1.08 -8.37
C LEU A 42 18.94 -0.42 -9.68
N VAL A 43 19.96 -0.96 -10.33
CA VAL A 43 20.31 -0.56 -11.68
C VAL A 43 19.35 -1.32 -12.59
N PRO A 44 18.45 -0.64 -13.33
CA PRO A 44 17.57 -1.33 -14.26
C PRO A 44 18.43 -2.09 -15.28
N PRO A 45 18.01 -3.30 -15.70
CA PRO A 45 18.76 -4.04 -16.70
C PRO A 45 18.90 -3.18 -17.96
N PHE A 46 20.13 -3.03 -18.44
CA PHE A 46 20.44 -2.32 -19.67
C PHE A 46 21.27 -3.21 -20.58
N VAL A 47 21.05 -3.04 -21.88
CA VAL A 47 21.75 -3.74 -22.96
C VAL A 47 22.22 -2.68 -23.94
N PHE A 48 23.48 -2.79 -24.35
CA PHE A 48 24.08 -1.94 -25.38
C PHE A 48 24.92 -2.82 -26.32
N GLU A 49 25.27 -2.29 -27.49
CA GLU A 49 26.09 -3.00 -28.47
C GLU A 49 27.54 -2.53 -28.37
N GLU A 50 28.46 -3.48 -28.19
CA GLU A 50 29.90 -3.24 -28.17
C GLU A 50 30.58 -4.18 -29.18
N LYS A 51 31.22 -3.60 -30.21
CA LYS A 51 31.94 -4.35 -31.26
C LYS A 51 31.10 -5.46 -31.92
N GLY A 52 29.83 -5.19 -32.20
CA GLY A 52 28.91 -6.15 -32.83
C GLY A 52 28.38 -7.23 -31.88
N ARG A 53 28.54 -7.07 -30.57
CA ARG A 53 28.01 -7.97 -29.54
C ARG A 53 27.16 -7.20 -28.54
N LEU A 54 26.02 -7.79 -28.17
CA LEU A 54 25.21 -7.27 -27.06
C LEU A 54 25.97 -7.48 -25.74
N ALA A 55 26.12 -6.40 -24.99
CA ALA A 55 26.76 -6.33 -23.69
C ALA A 55 25.85 -5.59 -22.69
N GLY A 56 26.14 -5.71 -21.40
CA GLY A 56 25.42 -5.02 -20.34
C GLY A 56 25.09 -5.92 -19.15
N PHE A 57 24.72 -5.28 -18.02
CA PHE A 57 24.51 -5.98 -16.74
C PHE A 57 23.51 -7.13 -16.83
N SER A 58 22.50 -7.01 -17.70
CA SER A 58 21.54 -8.09 -17.93
C SER A 58 22.18 -9.28 -18.67
N VAL A 59 23.04 -9.03 -19.66
CA VAL A 59 23.67 -10.08 -20.47
C VAL A 59 24.67 -10.90 -19.64
N ASP A 60 25.50 -10.23 -18.84
CA ASP A 60 26.53 -10.89 -18.02
C ASP A 60 25.93 -11.69 -16.86
N LEU A 61 24.90 -11.15 -16.21
CA LEU A 61 24.16 -11.85 -15.16
C LEU A 61 23.53 -13.13 -15.73
N TRP A 62 22.89 -13.04 -16.89
CA TRP A 62 22.31 -14.20 -17.57
C TRP A 62 23.36 -15.19 -18.07
N GLY A 63 24.53 -14.73 -18.52
CA GLY A 63 25.64 -15.60 -18.91
C GLY A 63 26.17 -16.45 -17.73
N ARG A 64 26.23 -15.85 -16.53
CA ARG A 64 26.63 -16.54 -15.30
C ARG A 64 25.56 -17.52 -14.81
N VAL A 65 24.28 -17.14 -14.90
CA VAL A 65 23.15 -17.98 -14.46
C VAL A 65 22.94 -19.19 -15.39
N THR A 66 23.22 -19.04 -16.69
CA THR A 66 22.91 -20.10 -17.68
C THR A 66 24.03 -21.10 -17.91
N GLY A 67 25.22 -20.91 -17.31
CA GLY A 67 26.32 -21.86 -17.31
C GLY A 67 26.69 -22.34 -18.71
N ASN A 68 27.42 -21.50 -19.47
CA ASN A 68 28.10 -21.86 -20.73
C ASN A 68 27.34 -22.86 -21.62
N GLY A 69 26.13 -22.48 -22.03
CA GLY A 69 25.36 -23.22 -23.01
C GLY A 69 24.45 -22.26 -23.73
N ARG A 70 24.59 -22.17 -25.06
CA ARG A 70 23.70 -21.43 -25.95
C ARG A 70 22.27 -21.95 -25.82
N LYS A 71 21.54 -21.58 -24.77
CA LYS A 71 20.10 -21.72 -24.73
C LYS A 71 19.54 -20.50 -25.45
N ARG A 72 18.93 -20.75 -26.62
CA ARG A 72 18.08 -19.80 -27.34
C ARG A 72 17.24 -19.03 -26.33
N PHE A 73 17.22 -17.70 -26.43
CA PHE A 73 16.19 -16.89 -25.77
C PHE A 73 14.84 -17.59 -25.99
N PRO A 74 14.01 -17.79 -24.96
CA PRO A 74 12.64 -18.23 -25.18
C PRO A 74 11.97 -17.18 -26.07
N ARG A 75 11.89 -17.44 -27.38
CA ARG A 75 11.02 -16.71 -28.29
C ARG A 75 9.61 -17.12 -27.90
N GLY A 76 8.96 -16.30 -27.10
CA GLY A 76 7.59 -16.56 -26.68
C GLY A 76 7.25 -16.20 -25.24
N ALA A 77 7.82 -15.15 -24.66
CA ALA A 77 6.94 -14.33 -23.82
C ALA A 77 5.93 -13.72 -24.81
N GLN A 78 4.75 -14.34 -24.95
CA GLN A 78 3.65 -13.65 -25.60
C GLN A 78 3.49 -12.33 -24.86
N GLU A 79 3.81 -11.21 -25.51
CA GLU A 79 3.40 -9.90 -25.02
C GLU A 79 1.89 -9.95 -24.92
N VAL A 80 1.37 -10.09 -23.69
CA VAL A 80 -0.06 -9.98 -23.45
C VAL A 80 -0.40 -8.53 -23.82
N PRO A 81 -1.26 -8.29 -24.82
CA PRO A 81 -1.57 -6.94 -25.23
C PRO A 81 -2.14 -6.18 -24.04
N ILE A 82 -1.68 -4.94 -23.84
CA ILE A 82 -2.27 -4.05 -22.85
C ILE A 82 -3.68 -3.73 -23.33
N MET A 83 -4.67 -4.43 -22.77
CA MET A 83 -6.07 -4.16 -23.04
C MET A 83 -6.50 -2.90 -22.30
N SER A 84 -7.43 -2.14 -22.90
CA SER A 84 -8.07 -1.05 -22.18
C SER A 84 -8.84 -1.63 -20.99
N PRO A 85 -8.62 -1.13 -19.76
CA PRO A 85 -9.29 -1.68 -18.59
C PRO A 85 -10.78 -1.34 -18.60
N ASP A 86 -11.62 -2.28 -18.15
CA ASP A 86 -13.07 -2.13 -18.07
C ASP A 86 -13.69 -3.06 -16.99
N PRO A 87 -14.39 -2.51 -15.97
CA PRO A 87 -14.77 -1.11 -15.76
C PRO A 87 -13.62 -0.23 -15.26
N ARG A 88 -13.85 1.09 -15.26
CA ARG A 88 -12.91 2.12 -14.82
C ARG A 88 -13.46 2.90 -13.63
N ILE A 89 -12.60 3.22 -12.67
CA ILE A 89 -12.86 4.08 -11.52
C ILE A 89 -12.12 5.41 -11.75
N GLY A 90 -12.85 6.51 -11.70
CA GLY A 90 -12.28 7.85 -11.65
C GLY A 90 -12.08 8.32 -10.21
N LEU A 91 -10.90 8.80 -9.85
CA LEU A 91 -10.60 9.38 -8.53
C LEU A 91 -10.24 10.86 -8.66
N ILE A 92 -10.95 11.72 -7.95
CA ILE A 92 -10.57 13.11 -7.72
C ILE A 92 -9.87 13.18 -6.36
N ILE A 93 -8.55 13.39 -6.35
CA ILE A 93 -7.74 13.42 -5.12
C ILE A 93 -7.11 14.79 -4.86
N PRO A 94 -6.73 15.09 -3.61
CA PRO A 94 -5.88 16.24 -3.33
C PRO A 94 -4.55 16.15 -4.08
N SER A 95 -4.07 17.28 -4.59
CA SER A 95 -2.81 17.35 -5.33
C SER A 95 -1.59 16.85 -4.54
N SER A 96 -1.66 16.86 -3.21
CA SER A 96 -0.61 16.39 -2.28
C SER A 96 -0.68 14.90 -1.96
N ASN A 97 -1.76 14.20 -2.31
CA ASN A 97 -1.96 12.80 -1.97
C ASN A 97 -0.98 11.91 -2.77
N ARG A 98 -0.32 10.98 -2.08
CA ARG A 98 0.70 10.06 -2.62
C ARG A 98 0.40 8.59 -2.34
N LEU A 99 -0.61 8.28 -1.52
CA LEU A 99 -0.89 6.92 -1.07
C LEU A 99 -2.10 6.31 -1.78
N THR A 100 -3.07 7.12 -2.22
CA THR A 100 -4.24 6.60 -2.95
C THR A 100 -3.82 5.86 -4.22
N GLU A 101 -3.05 6.49 -5.11
CA GLU A 101 -2.63 5.88 -6.38
C GLU A 101 -1.95 4.51 -6.19
N PRO A 102 -0.84 4.39 -5.41
CA PRO A 102 -0.19 3.09 -5.24
C PRO A 102 -1.07 2.06 -4.53
N GLN A 103 -1.93 2.45 -3.59
CA GLN A 103 -2.80 1.51 -2.89
C GLN A 103 -3.94 1.04 -3.79
N PHE A 104 -4.59 1.92 -4.56
CA PHE A 104 -5.61 1.51 -5.53
C PHE A 104 -5.00 0.64 -6.63
N HIS A 105 -3.83 0.96 -7.17
CA HIS A 105 -3.17 0.11 -8.17
C HIS A 105 -2.74 -1.25 -7.62
N ARG A 106 -2.37 -1.33 -6.34
CA ARG A 106 -2.01 -2.58 -5.69
C ARG A 106 -3.21 -3.49 -5.46
N TYR A 107 -4.34 -2.93 -5.05
CA TYR A 107 -5.48 -3.70 -4.58
C TYR A 107 -6.64 -3.79 -5.58
N ALA A 108 -6.72 -2.95 -6.61
CA ALA A 108 -7.74 -3.09 -7.64
C ALA A 108 -7.61 -4.45 -8.36
N PRO A 109 -8.72 -5.19 -8.57
CA PRO A 109 -8.70 -6.44 -9.31
C PRO A 109 -8.15 -6.28 -10.74
N PRO A 110 -7.56 -7.34 -11.32
CA PRO A 110 -7.15 -7.34 -12.72
C PRO A 110 -8.31 -6.93 -13.65
N GLY A 111 -8.02 -6.03 -14.59
CA GLY A 111 -9.01 -5.50 -15.55
C GLY A 111 -9.76 -4.26 -15.06
N VAL A 112 -9.73 -3.92 -13.78
CA VAL A 112 -10.29 -2.65 -13.28
C VAL A 112 -9.30 -1.51 -13.51
N GLY A 113 -9.75 -0.46 -14.19
CA GLY A 113 -8.93 0.73 -14.47
C GLY A 113 -9.04 1.75 -13.35
N VAL A 114 -7.94 2.41 -13.00
CA VAL A 114 -7.92 3.51 -12.03
C VAL A 114 -7.37 4.74 -12.73
N HIS A 115 -8.21 5.77 -12.86
CA HIS A 115 -7.86 7.04 -13.49
C HIS A 115 -7.95 8.15 -12.47
N VAL A 116 -6.92 8.99 -12.39
CA VAL A 116 -6.80 9.98 -11.31
C VAL A 116 -6.69 11.38 -11.88
N ALA A 117 -7.45 12.30 -11.28
CA ALA A 117 -7.31 13.72 -11.49
C ALA A 117 -7.13 14.43 -10.13
N ARG A 118 -6.45 15.57 -10.14
CA ARG A 118 -5.94 16.22 -8.92
C ARG A 118 -6.45 17.64 -8.79
N ILE A 119 -6.83 18.03 -7.57
CA ILE A 119 -7.21 19.41 -7.22
C ILE A 119 -6.36 19.90 -6.05
N ARG A 120 -5.94 21.17 -6.10
CA ARG A 120 -5.34 21.87 -4.96
C ARG A 120 -6.44 22.24 -3.96
N MET A 121 -6.55 21.48 -2.86
CA MET A 121 -7.63 21.67 -1.87
C MET A 121 -7.20 21.47 -0.40
N THR A 122 -5.92 21.18 -0.13
CA THR A 122 -5.41 20.86 1.21
C THR A 122 -4.23 21.75 1.58
N GLY A 123 -3.92 21.86 2.87
CA GLY A 123 -2.81 22.67 3.37
C GLY A 123 -3.03 24.14 3.06
N GLN A 124 -2.05 24.82 2.49
CA GLN A 124 -2.18 26.23 2.08
C GLN A 124 -3.25 26.49 1.00
N TRP A 125 -3.73 25.44 0.33
CA TRP A 125 -4.79 25.52 -0.68
C TRP A 125 -6.17 25.13 -0.13
N HIS A 126 -6.28 24.95 1.19
CA HIS A 126 -7.56 24.68 1.82
C HIS A 126 -8.51 25.86 1.61
N ARG A 127 -9.73 25.54 1.22
CA ARG A 127 -10.86 26.46 1.08
C ARG A 127 -12.16 25.66 1.25
N PRO A 128 -13.26 26.29 1.67
CA PRO A 128 -14.57 25.64 1.79
C PRO A 128 -14.99 24.92 0.50
N LEU A 129 -15.78 23.84 0.60
CA LEU A 129 -16.19 23.03 -0.55
C LEU A 129 -16.96 23.84 -1.58
N ARG A 130 -17.77 24.80 -1.13
CA ARG A 130 -18.47 25.74 -2.02
C ARG A 130 -17.53 26.47 -2.99
N ASP A 131 -16.32 26.82 -2.55
CA ASP A 131 -15.33 27.55 -3.35
C ASP A 131 -14.52 26.59 -4.24
N LEU A 132 -14.61 25.28 -3.99
CA LEU A 132 -14.02 24.21 -4.81
C LEU A 132 -14.97 23.72 -5.91
N ARG A 133 -16.27 24.08 -5.89
CA ARG A 133 -17.29 23.53 -6.81
C ARG A 133 -16.90 23.61 -8.27
N GLN A 134 -16.39 24.76 -8.72
CA GLN A 134 -15.95 24.91 -10.11
C GLN A 134 -14.79 23.95 -10.44
N SER A 135 -13.76 23.88 -9.58
CA SER A 135 -12.64 22.97 -9.79
C SER A 135 -13.07 21.50 -9.74
N ILE A 136 -14.04 21.15 -8.88
CA ILE A 136 -14.63 19.80 -8.82
C ILE A 136 -15.34 19.49 -10.14
N ALA A 137 -16.18 20.40 -10.63
CA ALA A 137 -16.93 20.23 -11.88
C ALA A 137 -16.01 20.08 -13.10
N GLU A 138 -15.01 20.96 -13.24
CA GLU A 138 -14.03 20.90 -14.33
C GLU A 138 -13.24 19.59 -14.29
N THR A 139 -12.82 19.17 -13.10
CA THR A 139 -12.06 17.93 -12.92
C THR A 139 -12.91 16.70 -13.21
N ALA A 140 -14.16 16.68 -12.76
CA ALA A 140 -15.10 15.59 -13.03
C ALA A 140 -15.44 15.50 -14.53
N GLY A 141 -15.65 16.64 -15.19
CA GLY A 141 -15.83 16.72 -16.64
C GLY A 141 -14.65 16.13 -17.40
N ALA A 142 -13.42 16.56 -17.09
CA ALA A 142 -12.22 16.00 -17.72
C ALA A 142 -12.04 14.50 -17.44
N LEU A 143 -12.35 14.04 -16.23
CA LEU A 143 -12.23 12.63 -15.88
C LEU A 143 -13.29 11.76 -16.59
N SER A 144 -14.45 12.34 -16.94
CA SER A 144 -15.52 11.68 -17.68
C SER A 144 -15.12 11.24 -19.08
N ASP A 145 -14.10 11.87 -19.70
CA ASP A 145 -13.55 11.47 -21.00
C ASP A 145 -12.97 10.05 -20.97
N THR A 146 -12.57 9.57 -19.78
CA THR A 146 -12.15 8.18 -19.57
C THR A 146 -13.31 7.20 -19.50
N ARG A 147 -14.56 7.66 -19.58
CA ARG A 147 -15.81 6.90 -19.42
C ARG A 147 -15.78 5.98 -18.19
N PRO A 148 -15.52 6.50 -16.99
CA PRO A 148 -15.50 5.69 -15.78
C PRO A 148 -16.92 5.19 -15.47
N GLY A 149 -17.02 4.00 -14.89
CA GLY A 149 -18.28 3.50 -14.33
C GLY A 149 -18.69 4.22 -13.05
N LEU A 150 -17.74 4.92 -12.41
CA LEU A 150 -17.92 5.67 -11.18
C LEU A 150 -16.84 6.73 -11.01
N ILE A 151 -17.21 7.93 -10.55
CA ILE A 151 -16.28 8.96 -10.09
C ILE A 151 -16.33 9.08 -8.56
N VAL A 152 -15.17 9.18 -7.93
CA VAL A 152 -15.02 9.29 -6.48
C VAL A 152 -14.41 10.64 -6.12
N PHE A 153 -15.08 11.43 -5.29
CA PHE A 153 -14.43 12.52 -4.56
C PHE A 153 -13.65 11.95 -3.37
N HIS A 154 -12.34 11.79 -3.55
CA HIS A 154 -11.51 10.97 -2.68
C HIS A 154 -10.58 11.79 -1.79
N CYS A 155 -11.18 12.39 -0.76
CA CYS A 155 -10.50 13.09 0.32
C CYS A 155 -11.38 13.02 1.58
N THR A 156 -10.98 12.28 2.62
CA THR A 156 -11.85 12.06 3.80
C THR A 156 -12.23 13.36 4.48
N ALA A 157 -11.24 14.14 4.93
CA ALA A 157 -11.46 15.38 5.66
C ALA A 157 -12.36 16.35 4.87
N SER A 158 -12.05 16.62 3.60
CA SER A 158 -12.86 17.51 2.77
C SER A 158 -14.26 16.96 2.53
N SER A 159 -14.43 15.65 2.31
CA SER A 159 -15.77 15.07 2.11
C SER A 159 -16.66 15.08 3.36
N MET A 160 -16.08 15.19 4.57
CA MET A 160 -16.82 15.28 5.84
C MET A 160 -16.98 16.71 6.36
N GLU A 161 -16.23 17.68 5.82
CA GLU A 161 -16.03 19.01 6.40
C GLU A 161 -17.34 19.78 6.65
N GLU A 162 -18.25 19.73 5.68
CA GLU A 162 -19.53 20.44 5.66
C GLU A 162 -20.74 19.51 5.94
N GLY A 163 -20.49 18.35 6.57
CA GLY A 163 -21.53 17.40 6.97
C GLY A 163 -22.21 16.70 5.79
N LEU A 164 -23.33 16.02 6.06
CA LEU A 164 -24.08 15.27 5.04
C LEU A 164 -24.59 16.18 3.90
N LYS A 165 -24.91 17.44 4.22
CA LYS A 165 -25.40 18.40 3.22
C LYS A 165 -24.30 18.80 2.24
N GLY A 166 -23.10 19.14 2.74
CA GLY A 166 -21.96 19.47 1.90
C GLY A 166 -21.51 18.29 1.03
N GLU A 167 -21.56 17.07 1.58
CA GLU A 167 -21.32 15.85 0.81
C GLU A 167 -22.29 15.72 -0.37
N SER A 168 -23.60 15.89 -0.13
CA SER A 168 -24.62 15.82 -1.17
C SER A 168 -24.38 16.85 -2.30
N ASP A 169 -23.94 18.06 -1.95
CA ASP A 169 -23.67 19.11 -2.93
C ASP A 169 -22.44 18.79 -3.80
N VAL A 170 -21.43 18.09 -3.25
CA VAL A 170 -20.27 17.60 -4.02
C VAL A 170 -20.70 16.51 -5.01
N LEU A 171 -21.52 15.55 -4.55
CA LEU A 171 -22.04 14.49 -5.41
C LEU A 171 -22.83 15.07 -6.60
N GLU A 172 -23.77 15.98 -6.32
CA GLU A 172 -24.58 16.63 -7.35
C GLU A 172 -23.71 17.39 -8.36
N THR A 173 -22.64 18.05 -7.89
CA THR A 173 -21.69 18.76 -8.76
C THR A 173 -20.97 17.80 -9.70
N ILE A 174 -20.50 16.66 -9.19
CA ILE A 174 -19.79 15.65 -10.00
C ILE A 174 -20.74 15.01 -11.01
N GLU A 175 -21.92 14.58 -10.58
CA GLU A 175 -22.87 13.89 -11.45
C GLU A 175 -23.36 14.81 -12.58
N LYS A 176 -23.69 16.06 -12.27
CA LYS A 176 -24.13 17.03 -13.29
C LYS A 176 -23.05 17.37 -14.32
N SER A 177 -21.78 17.44 -13.90
CA SER A 177 -20.67 17.85 -14.78
C SER A 177 -20.07 16.71 -15.58
N SER A 178 -20.15 15.48 -15.08
CA SER A 178 -19.56 14.30 -15.72
C SER A 178 -20.57 13.37 -16.40
N GLY A 179 -21.85 13.44 -16.02
CA GLY A 179 -22.86 12.45 -16.39
C GLY A 179 -22.61 11.04 -15.83
N CYS A 180 -21.60 10.88 -14.97
CA CYS A 180 -21.22 9.60 -14.37
C CYS A 180 -21.77 9.51 -12.94
N PRO A 181 -22.10 8.31 -12.43
CA PRO A 181 -22.41 8.12 -11.02
C PRO A 181 -21.26 8.58 -10.13
N ALA A 182 -21.58 9.13 -8.96
CA ALA A 182 -20.57 9.59 -8.01
C ALA A 182 -20.70 8.97 -6.62
N ILE A 183 -19.58 8.83 -5.92
CA ILE A 183 -19.53 8.62 -4.47
C ILE A 183 -18.47 9.53 -3.85
N THR A 184 -18.47 9.67 -2.52
CA THR A 184 -17.38 10.30 -1.76
C THR A 184 -16.69 9.29 -0.85
N THR A 185 -15.53 9.63 -0.33
CA THR A 185 -14.89 8.83 0.73
C THR A 185 -15.73 8.78 2.01
N ALA A 186 -16.39 9.87 2.39
CA ALA A 186 -17.23 9.91 3.59
C ALA A 186 -18.44 8.95 3.47
N GLN A 187 -19.11 8.95 2.32
CA GLN A 187 -20.18 8.02 2.00
C GLN A 187 -19.68 6.56 1.98
N ALA A 188 -18.49 6.31 1.44
CA ALA A 188 -17.89 4.99 1.42
C ALA A 188 -17.56 4.47 2.82
N ILE A 189 -17.02 5.33 3.69
CA ILE A 189 -16.75 5.01 5.10
C ILE A 189 -18.06 4.68 5.82
N ALA A 190 -19.09 5.51 5.68
CA ALA A 190 -20.38 5.27 6.32
C ALA A 190 -20.99 3.92 5.90
N GLN A 191 -21.01 3.63 4.59
CA GLN A 191 -21.53 2.35 4.08
C GLN A 191 -20.68 1.15 4.53
N ALA A 192 -19.36 1.27 4.57
CA ALA A 192 -18.47 0.21 5.04
C ALA A 192 -18.65 -0.06 6.54
N LEU A 193 -18.78 0.98 7.36
CA LEU A 193 -19.06 0.84 8.80
C LEU A 193 -20.41 0.14 9.04
N SER A 194 -21.46 0.56 8.33
CA SER A 194 -22.78 -0.08 8.42
C SER A 194 -22.74 -1.53 7.96
N HIS A 195 -22.06 -1.84 6.86
CA HIS A 195 -21.89 -3.21 6.36
C HIS A 195 -21.17 -4.10 7.39
N ALA A 196 -20.13 -3.56 8.04
CA ALA A 196 -19.39 -4.25 9.10
C ALA A 196 -20.14 -4.33 10.44
N GLY A 197 -21.37 -3.81 10.53
CA GLY A 197 -22.18 -3.83 11.76
C GLY A 197 -21.69 -2.88 12.85
N VAL A 198 -20.87 -1.88 12.52
CA VAL A 198 -20.29 -0.94 13.47
C VAL A 198 -21.27 0.20 13.75
N ARG A 199 -21.64 0.44 15.02
CA ARG A 199 -22.37 1.66 15.43
C ARG A 199 -21.54 2.54 16.36
N LYS A 200 -20.89 1.93 17.37
CA LYS A 200 -19.97 2.57 18.30
C LYS A 200 -18.55 2.39 17.81
N LEU A 201 -17.81 3.46 17.58
CA LEU A 201 -16.49 3.36 16.98
C LEU A 201 -15.43 4.20 17.69
N VAL A 202 -14.19 3.75 17.55
CA VAL A 202 -13.00 4.56 17.83
C VAL A 202 -12.52 5.20 16.53
N LEU A 203 -12.38 6.52 16.53
CA LEU A 203 -11.82 7.28 15.42
C LEU A 203 -10.34 7.58 15.68
N ILE A 204 -9.45 7.12 14.81
CA ILE A 204 -8.03 7.47 14.82
C ILE A 204 -7.68 8.16 13.50
N SER A 205 -7.02 9.32 13.56
CA SER A 205 -6.65 10.07 12.36
C SER A 205 -5.27 10.73 12.53
N PRO A 206 -4.61 11.18 11.44
CA PRO A 206 -3.39 11.97 11.55
C PRO A 206 -3.67 13.43 11.92
N TYR A 207 -4.93 13.86 11.91
CA TYR A 207 -5.27 15.27 11.82
C TYR A 207 -5.06 16.06 13.12
N ILE A 208 -5.07 17.38 12.97
CA ILE A 208 -5.29 18.33 14.07
C ILE A 208 -6.71 18.20 14.62
N LYS A 209 -6.91 18.69 15.84
CA LYS A 209 -8.16 18.54 16.60
C LYS A 209 -9.35 19.09 15.84
N GLU A 210 -9.19 20.24 15.20
CA GLU A 210 -10.25 20.93 14.46
C GLU A 210 -10.80 20.04 13.35
N THR A 211 -9.93 19.52 12.49
CA THR A 211 -10.29 18.58 11.42
C THR A 211 -10.93 17.30 11.98
N ASN A 212 -10.40 16.76 13.08
CA ASN A 212 -10.98 15.57 13.70
C ASN A 212 -12.41 15.82 14.21
N GLN A 213 -12.69 17.01 14.72
CA GLN A 213 -14.04 17.40 15.14
C GLN A 213 -15.03 17.47 13.98
N HIS A 214 -14.61 17.83 12.76
CA HIS A 214 -15.47 17.73 11.58
C HIS A 214 -15.88 16.28 11.31
N GLU A 215 -14.92 15.34 11.38
CA GLU A 215 -15.21 13.91 11.18
C GLU A 215 -16.15 13.36 12.25
N VAL A 216 -15.93 13.71 13.53
CA VAL A 216 -16.83 13.31 14.61
C VAL A 216 -18.25 13.84 14.39
N ARG A 217 -18.41 15.08 13.92
CA ARG A 217 -19.74 15.65 13.62
C ARG A 217 -20.40 14.91 12.47
N TYR A 218 -19.69 14.72 11.35
CA TYR A 218 -20.21 13.98 10.21
C TYR A 218 -20.65 12.56 10.61
N LEU A 219 -19.81 11.82 11.35
CA LEU A 219 -20.13 10.46 11.78
C LEU A 219 -21.37 10.42 12.67
N ARG A 220 -21.57 11.41 13.55
CA ARG A 220 -22.79 11.53 14.36
C ARG A 220 -24.01 11.82 13.51
N GLU A 221 -23.91 12.73 12.54
CA GLU A 221 -24.99 13.00 11.59
C GLU A 221 -25.35 11.74 10.77
N ALA A 222 -24.36 10.94 10.41
CA ALA A 222 -24.53 9.66 9.72
C ALA A 222 -25.02 8.51 10.63
N GLY A 223 -25.28 8.78 11.92
CA GLY A 223 -25.88 7.82 12.86
C GLY A 223 -24.90 6.96 13.65
N PHE A 224 -23.61 7.29 13.64
CA PHE A 224 -22.57 6.58 14.40
C PHE A 224 -22.25 7.28 15.73
N GLU A 225 -21.91 6.49 16.74
CA GLU A 225 -21.46 6.98 18.04
C GLU A 225 -19.92 6.88 18.12
N VAL A 226 -19.24 8.03 18.03
CA VAL A 226 -17.78 8.07 18.26
C VAL A 226 -17.51 8.08 19.76
N ILE A 227 -17.11 6.93 20.32
CA ILE A 227 -16.90 6.75 21.77
C ILE A 227 -15.48 7.12 22.23
N HIS A 228 -14.53 7.20 21.29
CA HIS A 228 -13.18 7.69 21.52
C HIS A 228 -12.63 8.26 20.22
N GLU A 229 -11.93 9.39 20.29
CA GLU A 229 -11.27 10.02 19.15
C GLU A 229 -9.83 10.37 19.49
N LEU A 230 -8.93 10.19 18.53
CA LEU A 230 -7.55 10.65 18.61
C LEU A 230 -7.07 11.13 17.23
N GLY A 231 -6.73 12.41 17.15
CA GLY A 231 -5.90 12.96 16.07
C GLY A 231 -4.43 13.05 16.50
N LEU A 232 -3.49 12.67 15.62
CA LEU A 232 -2.05 12.80 15.91
C LEU A 232 -1.51 14.24 15.85
N GLY A 233 -2.32 15.22 15.42
CA GLY A 233 -1.92 16.63 15.38
C GLY A 233 -0.98 16.99 14.23
N LEU A 234 -0.91 16.16 13.18
CA LEU A 234 0.01 16.34 12.06
C LEU A 234 -0.53 17.36 11.04
N ARG A 235 0.38 18.09 10.40
CA ARG A 235 0.05 19.24 9.53
C ARG A 235 -0.10 18.91 8.04
N GLY A 236 0.05 17.64 7.67
CA GLY A 236 -0.16 17.15 6.32
C GLY A 236 1.12 16.90 5.52
N GLY A 237 0.94 16.59 4.23
CA GLY A 237 2.06 16.35 3.32
C GLY A 237 2.93 15.18 3.76
N ASP A 238 4.19 15.46 4.08
CA ASP A 238 5.20 14.46 4.48
C ASP A 238 4.88 13.84 5.84
N GLU A 239 4.34 14.61 6.78
CA GLU A 239 4.06 14.11 8.13
C GLU A 239 3.06 12.95 8.13
N TYR A 240 2.07 12.95 7.23
CA TYR A 240 1.08 11.87 7.17
C TYR A 240 1.68 10.55 6.65
N ILE A 241 2.61 10.65 5.71
CA ILE A 241 3.16 9.49 5.01
C ILE A 241 4.35 8.85 5.74
N THR A 242 5.01 9.60 6.62
CA THR A 242 6.16 9.13 7.40
C THR A 242 5.74 8.31 8.61
N VAL A 243 4.48 8.39 9.04
CA VAL A 243 3.94 7.49 10.06
C VAL A 243 3.89 6.07 9.50
N THR A 244 4.63 5.15 10.11
CA THR A 244 4.74 3.76 9.66
C THR A 244 3.49 2.95 10.00
N PRO A 245 3.22 1.84 9.28
CA PRO A 245 2.19 0.88 9.68
C PRO A 245 2.34 0.43 11.13
N GLU A 246 3.55 0.14 11.59
CA GLU A 246 3.85 -0.25 12.99
C GLU A 246 3.40 0.83 13.97
N ARG A 247 3.68 2.10 13.66
CA ARG A 247 3.25 3.20 14.51
C ARG A 247 1.74 3.33 14.55
N TRP A 248 1.05 3.15 13.42
CA TRP A 248 -0.42 3.10 13.42
C TRP A 248 -0.94 1.96 14.29
N LYS A 249 -0.33 0.77 14.19
CA LYS A 249 -0.70 -0.37 15.03
C LYS A 249 -0.59 -0.05 16.53
N GLU A 250 0.54 0.50 16.96
CA GLU A 250 0.75 0.92 18.35
C GLU A 250 -0.31 1.92 18.83
N VAL A 251 -0.55 2.96 18.02
CA VAL A 251 -1.50 4.03 18.35
C VAL A 251 -2.91 3.46 18.51
N VAL A 252 -3.36 2.62 17.58
CA VAL A 252 -4.70 2.03 17.63
C VAL A 252 -4.86 1.14 18.84
N ILE A 253 -3.90 0.25 19.11
CA ILE A 253 -3.95 -0.67 20.25
C ILE A 253 -3.98 0.08 21.57
N LYS A 254 -3.15 1.12 21.73
CA LYS A 254 -3.15 1.97 22.94
C LYS A 254 -4.49 2.68 23.16
N ASN A 255 -5.24 2.91 22.10
CA ASN A 255 -6.52 3.62 22.13
C ASN A 255 -7.72 2.67 21.96
N ALA A 256 -7.51 1.37 22.08
CA ALA A 256 -8.59 0.39 22.05
C ALA A 256 -9.64 0.66 23.14
N ARG A 257 -10.90 0.39 22.81
CA ARG A 257 -12.03 0.49 23.73
C ARG A 257 -12.85 -0.77 23.62
N ASP A 258 -13.01 -1.48 24.73
CA ASP A 258 -13.77 -2.73 24.77
C ASP A 258 -15.22 -2.54 24.34
N LYS A 259 -15.78 -1.35 24.56
CA LYS A 259 -17.14 -0.97 24.16
C LYS A 259 -17.30 -0.59 22.69
N ALA A 260 -16.22 -0.48 21.91
CA ALA A 260 -16.31 -0.19 20.48
C ALA A 260 -16.79 -1.43 19.72
N ASP A 261 -17.64 -1.24 18.72
CA ASP A 261 -18.00 -2.29 17.75
C ASP A 261 -16.90 -2.43 16.70
N GLY A 262 -16.20 -1.34 16.36
CA GLY A 262 -15.09 -1.32 15.40
C GLY A 262 -14.27 -0.04 15.43
N TYR A 263 -13.33 0.07 14.49
CA TYR A 263 -12.35 1.15 14.44
C TYR A 263 -12.37 1.81 13.05
N LEU A 264 -12.35 3.14 13.03
CA LEU A 264 -12.13 3.92 11.81
C LEU A 264 -10.74 4.54 11.87
N LEU A 265 -9.88 4.17 10.92
CA LEU A 265 -8.60 4.84 10.68
C LEU A 265 -8.77 5.81 9.50
N SER A 266 -8.99 7.07 9.83
CA SER A 266 -9.33 8.09 8.85
C SER A 266 -8.08 8.77 8.29
N CYS A 267 -7.92 8.67 6.97
CA CYS A 267 -7.19 9.56 6.05
C CYS A 267 -6.86 8.77 4.78
N THR A 268 -6.92 9.43 3.62
CA THR A 268 -6.57 8.80 2.33
C THR A 268 -5.07 8.86 2.00
N ASN A 269 -4.28 9.61 2.78
CA ASN A 269 -2.86 9.87 2.51
C ASN A 269 -1.94 9.30 3.61
N THR A 270 -2.22 8.09 4.08
CA THR A 270 -1.48 7.40 5.15
C THR A 270 -1.18 5.95 4.77
N THR A 271 -0.36 5.30 5.60
CA THR A 271 0.02 3.88 5.50
C THR A 271 -0.92 2.95 6.30
N MET A 272 -2.04 3.46 6.83
CA MET A 272 -2.96 2.73 7.72
C MET A 272 -3.54 1.46 7.10
N ILE A 273 -3.71 1.42 5.76
CA ILE A 273 -4.25 0.25 5.06
C ILE A 273 -3.39 -1.01 5.27
N GLU A 274 -2.09 -0.85 5.45
CA GLU A 274 -1.15 -1.96 5.65
C GLU A 274 -1.22 -2.54 7.08
N ALA A 275 -1.94 -1.89 7.99
CA ALA A 275 -2.10 -2.30 9.38
C ALA A 275 -3.39 -3.08 9.66
N ILE A 276 -4.29 -3.21 8.68
CA ILE A 276 -5.67 -3.71 8.89
C ILE A 276 -5.69 -5.12 9.49
N GLU A 277 -5.08 -6.10 8.81
CA GLU A 277 -5.22 -7.52 9.22
C GLU A 277 -4.62 -7.78 10.61
N ASP A 278 -3.44 -7.23 10.91
CA ASP A 278 -2.79 -7.32 12.23
C ASP A 278 -3.67 -6.70 13.32
N LEU A 279 -4.27 -5.54 13.04
CA LEU A 279 -5.17 -4.89 13.98
C LEU A 279 -6.46 -5.69 14.20
N GLU A 280 -7.08 -6.21 13.15
CA GLU A 280 -8.30 -7.02 13.28
C GLU A 280 -8.05 -8.34 14.03
N GLU A 281 -6.88 -8.95 13.84
CA GLU A 281 -6.44 -10.13 14.59
C GLU A 281 -6.31 -9.81 16.08
N ARG A 282 -5.62 -8.71 16.41
CA ARG A 282 -5.34 -8.33 17.82
C ARG A 282 -6.55 -7.76 18.56
N LEU A 283 -7.42 -7.04 17.86
CA LEU A 283 -8.59 -6.37 18.44
C LEU A 283 -9.83 -7.27 18.44
N GLY A 284 -9.86 -8.29 17.57
CA GLY A 284 -11.04 -9.14 17.37
C GLY A 284 -12.22 -8.43 16.72
N LYS A 285 -12.05 -7.18 16.24
CA LYS A 285 -13.11 -6.28 15.76
C LYS A 285 -12.76 -5.71 14.39
N PRO A 286 -13.75 -5.31 13.56
CA PRO A 286 -13.50 -4.71 12.25
C PRO A 286 -12.66 -3.44 12.34
N VAL A 287 -11.72 -3.30 11.41
CA VAL A 287 -10.93 -2.07 11.22
C VAL A 287 -11.16 -1.56 9.80
N ILE A 288 -11.73 -0.36 9.71
CA ILE A 288 -12.09 0.29 8.46
C ILE A 288 -11.12 1.44 8.22
N THR A 289 -10.52 1.49 7.02
CA THR A 289 -9.71 2.64 6.59
C THR A 289 -10.36 3.38 5.43
N SER A 290 -10.05 4.67 5.26
CA SER A 290 -10.62 5.49 4.18
C SER A 290 -10.41 4.90 2.77
N ASN A 291 -9.19 4.40 2.48
CA ASN A 291 -8.85 3.89 1.16
C ASN A 291 -9.47 2.51 0.90
N GLN A 292 -9.43 1.62 1.90
CA GLN A 292 -10.11 0.32 1.85
C GLN A 292 -11.62 0.46 1.65
N ALA A 293 -12.28 1.33 2.44
CA ALA A 293 -13.72 1.57 2.33
C ALA A 293 -14.11 2.16 0.97
N THR A 294 -13.33 3.11 0.47
CA THR A 294 -13.55 3.71 -0.85
C THR A 294 -13.40 2.66 -1.96
N LEU A 295 -12.33 1.86 -1.93
CA LEU A 295 -12.12 0.81 -2.93
C LEU A 295 -13.26 -0.22 -2.86
N TRP A 296 -13.64 -0.65 -1.65
CA TRP A 296 -14.74 -1.57 -1.42
C TRP A 296 -16.03 -1.07 -2.08
N LEU A 297 -16.48 0.13 -1.73
CA LEU A 297 -17.72 0.66 -2.29
C LEU A 297 -17.61 0.87 -3.80
N SER A 298 -16.46 1.33 -4.29
CA SER A 298 -16.24 1.52 -5.73
C SER A 298 -16.41 0.22 -6.51
N LEU A 299 -15.80 -0.87 -6.02
CA LEU A 299 -15.90 -2.19 -6.64
C LEU A 299 -17.33 -2.75 -6.59
N HIS A 300 -18.06 -2.52 -5.50
CA HIS A 300 -19.48 -2.89 -5.42
C HIS A 300 -20.32 -2.13 -6.47
N ARG A 301 -20.12 -0.82 -6.60
CA ARG A 301 -20.88 0.04 -7.51
C ARG A 301 -20.64 -0.29 -8.99
N ILE A 302 -19.44 -0.75 -9.34
CA ILE A 302 -19.11 -1.13 -10.72
C ILE A 302 -19.29 -2.64 -10.99
N GLY A 303 -19.90 -3.39 -10.06
CA GLY A 303 -20.18 -4.82 -10.24
C GLY A 303 -18.95 -5.72 -10.24
N ARG A 304 -17.87 -5.31 -9.56
CA ARG A 304 -16.59 -6.05 -9.43
C ARG A 304 -16.26 -6.39 -7.97
N SER A 305 -17.29 -6.57 -7.15
CA SER A 305 -17.11 -7.03 -5.77
C SER A 305 -16.52 -8.44 -5.77
N GLN A 306 -15.39 -8.60 -5.11
CA GLN A 306 -14.71 -9.88 -4.92
C GLN A 306 -13.85 -9.81 -3.66
N PRO A 307 -13.54 -10.96 -3.04
CA PRO A 307 -12.60 -10.97 -1.93
C PRO A 307 -11.21 -10.49 -2.31
N ILE A 308 -10.60 -9.68 -1.45
CA ILE A 308 -9.24 -9.14 -1.63
C ILE A 308 -8.44 -9.38 -0.35
N LYS A 309 -7.38 -10.20 -0.47
CA LYS A 309 -6.46 -10.49 0.64
C LYS A 309 -5.68 -9.23 1.02
N GLY A 310 -5.37 -9.06 2.31
CA GLY A 310 -4.66 -7.89 2.82
C GLY A 310 -5.60 -6.76 3.25
N LEU A 311 -6.89 -6.83 2.89
CA LEU A 311 -7.89 -5.78 3.16
C LEU A 311 -8.93 -6.19 4.20
N GLY A 312 -8.57 -7.10 5.12
CA GLY A 312 -9.35 -7.41 6.31
C GLY A 312 -10.77 -7.93 6.09
N ARG A 313 -11.56 -7.92 7.17
CA ARG A 313 -12.92 -8.49 7.23
C ARG A 313 -13.89 -7.84 6.26
N LEU A 314 -13.74 -6.54 5.97
CA LEU A 314 -14.60 -5.81 5.03
C LEU A 314 -14.62 -6.44 3.63
N PHE A 315 -13.49 -7.00 3.19
CA PHE A 315 -13.37 -7.68 1.91
C PHE A 315 -13.53 -9.20 1.99
N GLN A 316 -13.74 -9.76 3.18
CA GLN A 316 -13.99 -11.20 3.37
C GLN A 316 -15.48 -11.52 3.49
N GLN A 317 -16.29 -10.54 3.91
CA GLN A 317 -17.73 -10.69 4.02
C GLN A 317 -18.35 -10.60 2.61
N THR A 318 -18.81 -11.73 2.09
CA THR A 318 -19.70 -11.74 0.92
C THR A 318 -21.11 -11.41 1.39
N GLY A 319 -21.56 -10.19 1.13
CA GLY A 319 -22.93 -9.73 1.36
C GLY A 319 -23.54 -9.16 0.10
#